data_AF-A0A9Q1KNS5-F1
#
_entry.id   AF-A0A9Q1KNS5-F1
#
_cell.length_a   1.000
_cell.length_b   1.000
_cell.length_c   1.000
_cell.angle_alpha   90.00
_cell.angle_beta   90.00
_cell.angle_gamma   90.00
#
_symmetry.space_group_name_H-M   'P 1'
#
loop_
_entity.id
_entity.type
_entity.pdbx_description
1 polymer ?
#
loop_
_entity_poly.entity_id
_entity_poly.type
_entity_poly.pdbx_seq_one_letter_code
_entity_poly.pdbx_strand_id
1 'polypeptide(L)'
;MTIYNLEDDTNVFISATYDRFCYDMDRIDSNENMTSIRQIDLRRDKLMIYGTEIKESMVNRLHESLRFKQGGWLYVNCKGTCHCRIGGTFYTPIQSVIFDWSPYGVTVPSSGVDLLKQQLEQKEEEIKAMNHKLSSIEVELLSTKIESEASKKELQEQLLASQKNKHEMEVKLEKIELKSSKKEVNELQHRLSIYMEESDSMETKLQEVQDQLSSTNLELGLTRNQLELSRRKVFELEEELSTSKKQLQSMDITLQKLQEQLSSTNLELGSTKTELELSRKRVSELEEKFSTSEKERQSMELALQEAHGQLSSANSRLQSSNVQLELSRRRVLELDEELSTSKNETQCMKTELRRFQDQMFSTEVELDTTQKQLESSKKSITELEFQLSSFGVESQDTKKRLQEAQDEIRSTSLELQLCKTNLHSSTKMVRELEEQLSACKKESQDKEGELRKVQDQLSAANGELQFSKIQVESFQRHLHKFKHHMLSIDRKVKYTNEKLQQLLLSMLWRKLSYHHLQQLSNDESEVSPSQIPVAQEEHPNPMSNSPVCTKIEQGICGDLSINQMEREGTTNN
;
A
#
# COMPACT_ATOMS: atom_id res chain seq x y z
N MET A 1 80.76 146.69 -91.33
CA MET A 1 81.65 146.52 -90.18
C MET A 1 82.33 147.85 -89.95
N THR A 2 81.85 148.60 -88.97
CA THR A 2 82.49 149.83 -88.49
C THR A 2 83.66 149.41 -87.61
N ILE A 3 84.75 150.18 -87.63
CA ILE A 3 85.88 149.99 -86.73
C ILE A 3 85.91 151.22 -85.82
N TYR A 4 85.85 151.00 -84.52
CA TYR A 4 85.92 152.03 -83.49
C TYR A 4 87.24 151.84 -82.73
N ASN A 5 88.17 152.79 -82.82
CA ASN A 5 89.37 152.79 -81.98
C ASN A 5 89.10 153.66 -80.76
N LEU A 6 89.23 153.09 -79.55
CA LEU A 6 88.92 153.83 -78.33
C LEU A 6 89.92 154.97 -78.06
N GLU A 7 91.12 154.87 -78.66
CA GLU A 7 92.14 155.92 -78.69
C GLU A 7 91.81 157.17 -79.54
N ASP A 8 90.79 157.12 -80.43
CA ASP A 8 90.47 158.24 -81.34
C ASP A 8 89.92 159.49 -80.62
N ASP A 9 89.29 159.33 -79.45
CA ASP A 9 88.88 160.42 -78.56
C ASP A 9 88.92 159.97 -77.10
N THR A 10 89.82 160.55 -76.31
CA THR A 10 90.06 160.11 -74.93
C THR A 10 88.98 160.53 -73.93
N ASN A 11 87.98 161.30 -74.36
CA ASN A 11 86.79 161.63 -73.57
C ASN A 11 85.62 160.66 -73.86
N VAL A 12 85.84 159.66 -74.71
CA VAL A 12 84.90 158.56 -74.99
C VAL A 12 85.19 157.38 -74.07
N PHE A 13 84.14 156.92 -73.41
CA PHE A 13 84.15 155.79 -72.51
C PHE A 13 83.24 154.71 -73.08
N ILE A 14 83.60 153.44 -72.88
CA ILE A 14 82.68 152.32 -73.13
C ILE A 14 82.13 151.78 -71.82
N SER A 15 80.85 151.43 -71.84
CA SER A 15 80.19 150.67 -70.79
C SER A 15 79.52 149.43 -71.39
N ALA A 16 79.39 148.36 -70.59
CA ALA A 16 78.63 147.20 -71.00
C ALA A 16 77.13 147.48 -70.96
N THR A 17 76.34 146.82 -71.82
CA THR A 17 74.87 146.87 -71.77
C THR A 17 74.28 145.54 -71.26
N TYR A 18 72.95 145.40 -71.27
CA TYR A 18 72.32 144.13 -70.90
C TYR A 18 72.59 142.97 -71.87
N ASP A 19 72.95 143.26 -73.14
CA ASP A 19 73.47 142.27 -74.08
C ASP A 19 75.00 142.28 -74.03
N ARG A 20 75.61 141.13 -73.71
CA ARG A 20 77.07 141.01 -73.54
C ARG A 20 77.90 141.39 -74.77
N PHE A 21 77.30 141.41 -75.96
CA PHE A 21 77.98 141.80 -77.20
C PHE A 21 77.79 143.28 -77.53
N CYS A 22 76.87 143.97 -76.85
CA CYS A 22 76.57 145.37 -77.08
C CYS A 22 77.17 146.25 -75.97
N TYR A 23 77.88 147.29 -76.38
CA TYR A 23 78.52 148.25 -75.49
C TYR A 23 78.06 149.65 -75.86
N ASP A 24 77.63 150.43 -74.87
CA ASP A 24 77.30 151.84 -75.09
C ASP A 24 78.61 152.65 -75.06
N MET A 25 78.73 153.55 -76.03
CA MET A 25 79.91 154.39 -76.25
C MET A 25 79.50 155.84 -75.98
N ASP A 26 79.95 156.37 -74.86
CA ASP A 26 79.45 157.59 -74.24
C ASP A 26 80.57 158.63 -74.13
N ARG A 27 80.28 159.91 -74.42
CA ARG A 27 81.21 161.01 -74.15
C ARG A 27 80.85 161.63 -72.81
N ILE A 28 81.82 161.71 -71.90
CA ILE A 28 81.67 162.40 -70.61
C ILE A 28 82.34 163.78 -70.72
N ASP A 29 81.63 164.84 -70.35
CA ASP A 29 82.17 166.20 -70.34
C ASP A 29 82.88 166.56 -69.02
N SER A 30 83.49 167.74 -68.96
CA SER A 30 84.20 168.22 -67.76
C SER A 30 83.29 168.56 -66.56
N ASN A 31 81.97 168.47 -66.73
CA ASN A 31 80.96 168.65 -65.70
C ASN A 31 80.28 167.32 -65.30
N GLU A 32 80.90 166.18 -65.67
CA GLU A 32 80.38 164.81 -65.51
C GLU A 32 79.06 164.50 -66.25
N ASN A 33 78.63 165.34 -67.20
CA ASN A 33 77.46 165.02 -68.03
C ASN A 33 77.84 163.97 -69.08
N MET A 34 77.13 162.85 -69.05
CA MET A 34 77.34 161.75 -69.97
C MET A 34 76.35 161.82 -71.14
N THR A 35 76.89 161.94 -72.36
CA THR A 35 76.12 161.99 -73.61
C THR A 35 76.39 160.73 -74.42
N SER A 36 75.37 159.88 -74.59
CA SER A 36 75.54 158.64 -75.35
C SER A 36 75.71 158.94 -76.84
N ILE A 37 76.82 158.47 -77.43
CA ILE A 37 77.21 158.80 -78.79
C ILE A 37 76.60 157.76 -79.74
N ARG A 38 76.87 156.48 -79.46
CA ARG A 38 76.46 155.30 -80.23
C ARG A 38 76.46 154.05 -79.34
N GLN A 39 75.79 153.01 -79.80
CA GLN A 39 75.95 151.65 -79.29
C GLN A 39 76.76 150.82 -80.30
N ILE A 40 77.70 150.02 -79.82
CA ILE A 40 78.56 149.12 -80.60
C ILE A 40 78.07 147.68 -80.41
N ASP A 41 77.66 147.01 -81.49
CA ASP A 41 77.39 145.55 -81.48
C ASP A 41 78.61 144.80 -82.01
N LEU A 42 79.37 144.13 -81.14
CA LEU A 42 80.59 143.39 -81.50
C LEU A 42 80.34 142.16 -82.40
N ARG A 43 79.07 141.84 -82.70
CA ARG A 43 78.71 140.88 -83.76
C ARG A 43 78.81 141.49 -85.17
N ARG A 44 78.84 142.82 -85.29
CA ARG A 44 78.68 143.58 -86.54
C ARG A 44 79.74 144.66 -86.77
N ASP A 45 80.38 145.12 -85.70
CA ASP A 45 81.43 146.14 -85.67
C ASP A 45 82.66 145.61 -84.91
N LYS A 46 83.82 146.26 -85.09
CA LYS A 46 85.05 145.96 -84.35
C LYS A 46 85.37 147.08 -83.37
N LEU A 47 85.70 146.70 -82.14
CA LEU A 47 86.29 147.59 -81.14
C LEU A 47 87.80 147.32 -81.08
N MET A 48 88.58 148.36 -81.31
CA MET A 48 90.03 148.37 -81.21
C MET A 48 90.45 149.18 -79.98
N ILE A 49 91.43 148.70 -79.23
CA ILE A 49 92.03 149.43 -78.10
C ILE A 49 93.54 149.27 -78.20
N TYR A 50 94.27 150.38 -78.32
CA TYR A 50 95.71 150.42 -78.65
C TYR A 50 96.06 149.50 -79.84
N GLY A 51 95.32 149.65 -80.94
CA GLY A 51 95.47 148.85 -82.16
C GLY A 51 95.09 147.37 -82.05
N THR A 52 94.58 146.90 -80.90
CA THR A 52 94.23 145.49 -80.67
C THR A 52 92.72 145.26 -80.72
N GLU A 53 92.27 144.30 -81.54
CA GLU A 53 90.85 143.94 -81.69
C GLU A 53 90.33 143.12 -80.50
N ILE A 54 89.22 143.55 -79.91
CA ILE A 54 88.49 142.79 -78.89
C ILE A 54 87.74 141.61 -79.54
N LYS A 55 88.42 140.47 -79.63
CA LYS A 55 87.87 139.22 -80.20
C LYS A 55 86.78 138.62 -79.31
N GLU A 56 85.84 137.89 -79.93
CA GLU A 56 84.68 137.28 -79.27
C GLU A 56 85.02 136.46 -78.00
N SER A 57 86.16 135.75 -78.00
CA SER A 57 86.65 134.96 -76.86
C SER A 57 87.04 135.79 -75.62
N MET A 58 87.14 137.11 -75.75
CA MET A 58 87.43 138.05 -74.66
C MET A 58 86.20 138.85 -74.21
N VAL A 59 85.12 138.86 -75.00
CA VAL A 59 83.89 139.65 -74.76
C VAL A 59 83.26 139.32 -73.41
N ASN A 60 83.12 138.04 -73.04
CA ASN A 60 82.62 137.66 -71.71
C ASN A 60 83.45 138.28 -70.56
N ARG A 61 84.79 138.32 -70.69
CA ARG A 61 85.67 138.89 -69.67
C ARG A 61 85.56 140.40 -69.59
N LEU A 62 85.55 141.09 -70.74
CA LEU A 62 85.35 142.55 -70.78
C LEU A 62 83.97 142.93 -70.20
N HIS A 63 82.92 142.18 -70.53
CA HIS A 63 81.58 142.37 -69.99
C HIS A 63 81.51 142.18 -68.46
N GLU A 64 82.19 141.17 -67.92
CA GLU A 64 82.27 140.98 -66.46
C GLU A 64 83.13 142.05 -65.77
N SER A 65 84.26 142.46 -66.37
CA SER A 65 85.11 143.54 -65.85
C SER A 65 84.41 144.90 -65.80
N LEU A 66 83.46 145.16 -66.71
CA LEU A 66 82.70 146.41 -66.76
C LEU A 66 81.38 146.39 -65.95
N ARG A 67 81.08 145.34 -65.18
CA ARG A 67 79.79 145.20 -64.47
C ARG A 67 79.92 144.83 -62.99
N PHE A 68 79.46 145.72 -62.12
CA PHE A 68 79.40 145.45 -60.68
C PHE A 68 78.29 144.45 -60.34
N LYS A 69 78.60 143.47 -59.47
CA LYS A 69 77.66 142.42 -59.02
C LYS A 69 76.38 142.95 -58.34
N GLN A 70 76.37 144.22 -57.90
CA GLN A 70 75.24 144.88 -57.25
C GLN A 70 74.40 145.74 -58.21
N GLY A 71 74.51 145.53 -59.53
CA GLY A 71 73.67 146.22 -60.53
C GLY A 71 74.19 147.60 -60.94
N GLY A 72 75.52 147.79 -60.91
CA GLY A 72 76.19 148.99 -61.42
C GLY A 72 77.03 148.70 -62.67
N TRP A 73 77.35 149.76 -63.41
CA TRP A 73 78.12 149.71 -64.66
C TRP A 73 79.38 150.57 -64.55
N LEU A 74 80.49 150.09 -65.11
CA LEU A 74 81.75 150.82 -65.20
C LEU A 74 81.92 151.38 -66.61
N TYR A 75 82.32 152.65 -66.70
CA TYR A 75 82.56 153.40 -67.92
C TYR A 75 84.07 153.64 -68.01
N VAL A 76 84.74 153.12 -69.04
CA VAL A 76 86.21 153.17 -69.14
C VAL A 76 86.66 153.68 -70.51
N ASN A 77 87.57 154.65 -70.54
CA ASN A 77 88.21 155.15 -71.77
C ASN A 77 89.52 154.41 -72.08
N CYS A 78 90.12 154.67 -73.24
CA CYS A 78 91.41 154.10 -73.63
C CYS A 78 92.55 154.37 -72.62
N LYS A 79 92.53 155.52 -71.93
CA LYS A 79 93.52 155.87 -70.89
C LYS A 79 93.32 155.12 -69.57
N GLY A 80 92.26 154.32 -69.45
CA GLY A 80 91.94 153.60 -68.22
C GLY A 80 91.27 154.47 -67.14
N THR A 81 90.81 155.68 -67.49
CA THR A 81 89.99 156.48 -66.58
C THR A 81 88.64 155.79 -66.41
N CYS A 82 88.24 155.52 -65.16
CA CYS A 82 87.01 154.81 -64.83
C CYS A 82 85.99 155.74 -64.18
N HIS A 83 84.74 155.73 -64.63
CA HIS A 83 83.61 156.26 -63.87
C HIS A 83 82.65 155.12 -63.54
N CYS A 84 82.00 155.15 -62.37
CA CYS A 84 81.12 154.07 -61.92
C CYS A 84 79.70 154.59 -61.73
N ARG A 85 78.70 153.88 -62.26
CA ARG A 85 77.28 154.25 -62.10
C ARG A 85 76.54 153.15 -61.35
N ILE A 86 76.06 153.45 -60.15
CA ILE A 86 75.35 152.51 -59.27
C ILE A 86 74.02 153.16 -58.85
N GLY A 87 72.90 152.43 -59.01
CA GLY A 87 71.58 152.93 -58.58
C GLY A 87 71.08 154.17 -59.33
N GLY A 88 71.61 154.44 -60.53
CA GLY A 88 71.32 155.64 -61.33
C GLY A 88 72.30 156.79 -61.13
N THR A 89 72.86 156.93 -59.92
CA THR A 89 73.87 157.93 -59.54
C THR A 89 75.22 157.64 -60.20
N PHE A 90 75.88 158.71 -60.66
CA PHE A 90 77.24 158.68 -61.19
C PHE A 90 78.27 158.93 -60.07
N TYR A 91 79.40 158.23 -60.11
CA TYR A 91 80.51 158.39 -59.18
C TYR A 91 81.83 158.50 -59.95
N THR A 92 82.52 159.62 -59.80
CA THR A 92 83.89 159.84 -60.29
C THR A 92 84.90 158.96 -59.54
N PRO A 93 86.06 158.63 -60.15
CA PRO A 93 87.04 157.75 -59.52
C PRO A 93 87.79 158.48 -58.40
N ILE A 94 88.02 157.74 -57.30
CA ILE A 94 89.08 158.10 -56.35
C ILE A 94 90.42 158.00 -57.11
N GLN A 95 91.20 159.08 -57.10
CA GLN A 95 92.31 159.35 -58.05
C GLN A 95 93.54 158.42 -57.97
N SER A 96 93.42 157.27 -57.29
CA SER A 96 94.41 156.19 -57.24
C SER A 96 94.01 154.95 -58.05
N VAL A 97 92.84 154.93 -58.71
CA VAL A 97 92.37 153.80 -59.52
C VAL A 97 92.21 154.18 -60.99
N ILE A 98 93.15 153.69 -61.80
CA ILE A 98 93.12 153.65 -63.27
C ILE A 98 92.90 152.16 -63.67
N PHE A 99 92.50 151.88 -64.91
CA PHE A 99 92.28 150.55 -65.49
C PHE A 99 93.20 150.37 -66.71
N ASP A 100 94.37 149.78 -66.54
CA ASP A 100 95.30 149.50 -67.65
C ASP A 100 94.80 148.30 -68.45
N TRP A 101 94.68 148.47 -69.76
CA TRP A 101 94.10 147.49 -70.67
C TRP A 101 94.90 146.17 -70.84
N SER A 102 95.99 145.95 -70.10
CA SER A 102 96.93 144.83 -70.26
C SER A 102 97.17 143.95 -69.01
N PRO A 103 96.32 142.95 -68.71
CA PRO A 103 94.96 142.75 -69.16
C PRO A 103 94.03 143.12 -67.99
N TYR A 104 93.93 144.43 -67.72
CA TYR A 104 92.99 145.09 -66.78
C TYR A 104 93.59 145.52 -65.36
N GLY A 105 94.80 146.17 -65.27
CA GLY A 105 95.47 146.83 -64.06
C GLY A 105 96.94 147.42 -64.21
N VAL A 106 97.39 148.51 -63.48
CA VAL A 106 98.20 149.73 -63.98
C VAL A 106 99.39 150.39 -63.16
N THR A 107 100.33 151.21 -63.76
CA THR A 107 100.97 152.58 -63.34
C THR A 107 102.45 152.95 -63.82
N VAL A 108 102.84 154.26 -64.07
CA VAL A 108 104.26 154.80 -64.38
C VAL A 108 104.50 156.38 -64.42
N PRO A 109 105.75 156.96 -64.16
CA PRO A 109 106.11 158.43 -64.35
C PRO A 109 107.59 158.92 -64.73
N SER A 110 107.84 160.25 -64.99
CA SER A 110 109.10 161.13 -64.81
C SER A 110 110.09 161.61 -65.97
N SER A 111 110.87 162.74 -65.77
CA SER A 111 111.87 163.46 -66.69
C SER A 111 112.66 164.65 -65.96
N GLY A 112 113.67 165.47 -66.40
CA GLY A 112 114.58 165.75 -67.60
C GLY A 112 115.49 167.07 -67.46
N VAL A 113 116.61 167.31 -68.22
CA VAL A 113 117.68 168.42 -68.12
C VAL A 113 118.37 168.78 -69.51
N ASP A 114 119.48 169.59 -69.56
CA ASP A 114 120.62 169.74 -70.56
C ASP A 114 120.56 170.74 -71.79
N LEU A 115 121.63 171.23 -72.51
CA LEU A 115 123.07 171.65 -72.25
C LEU A 115 123.82 172.22 -73.54
N LEU A 116 125.07 172.75 -73.43
CA LEU A 116 126.21 172.92 -74.43
C LEU A 116 126.47 174.28 -75.18
N LYS A 117 127.66 174.64 -75.77
CA LYS A 117 129.14 174.50 -75.50
C LYS A 117 130.03 174.39 -76.78
N GLN A 118 130.40 175.50 -77.47
CA GLN A 118 131.44 175.47 -78.54
C GLN A 118 132.28 176.77 -78.77
N GLN A 119 131.99 177.93 -78.17
CA GLN A 119 132.77 179.17 -78.36
C GLN A 119 134.08 179.20 -77.54
N LEU A 120 134.96 178.23 -77.77
CA LEU A 120 136.07 177.86 -76.88
C LEU A 120 137.38 178.68 -77.05
N GLU A 121 137.52 179.44 -78.15
CA GLU A 121 138.86 179.82 -78.66
C GLU A 121 139.13 181.33 -78.76
N GLN A 122 138.41 182.15 -77.99
CA GLN A 122 138.69 183.58 -77.82
C GLN A 122 138.81 183.98 -76.33
N LYS A 123 139.58 183.24 -75.52
CA LYS A 123 141.03 183.46 -75.31
C LYS A 123 141.33 184.85 -74.70
N GLU A 124 141.33 184.95 -73.38
CA GLU A 124 142.50 184.71 -72.47
C GLU A 124 143.28 185.98 -72.07
N GLU A 125 143.35 187.05 -72.89
CA GLU A 125 144.21 188.19 -72.55
C GLU A 125 143.69 189.07 -71.39
N GLU A 126 142.38 189.26 -71.24
CA GLU A 126 141.84 190.15 -70.19
C GLU A 126 142.05 189.63 -68.75
N ILE A 127 142.44 188.36 -68.58
CA ILE A 127 142.84 187.79 -67.28
C ILE A 127 144.04 188.52 -66.65
N LYS A 128 144.87 189.20 -67.45
CA LYS A 128 146.01 190.00 -66.95
C LYS A 128 145.58 191.29 -66.26
N ALA A 129 144.37 191.80 -66.52
CA ALA A 129 143.94 193.11 -66.07
C ALA A 129 143.46 193.09 -64.59
N MET A 130 144.30 193.64 -63.72
CA MET A 130 143.92 194.14 -62.38
C MET A 130 143.53 193.11 -61.30
N ASN A 131 144.29 192.01 -61.25
CA ASN A 131 144.69 191.38 -59.98
C ASN A 131 145.22 192.40 -58.92
N HIS A 132 145.62 193.60 -59.34
CA HIS A 132 146.25 194.62 -58.51
C HIS A 132 145.42 195.17 -57.34
N LYS A 133 144.11 194.90 -57.25
CA LYS A 133 143.26 195.27 -56.09
C LYS A 133 142.95 194.13 -55.12
N LEU A 134 143.28 192.86 -55.44
CA LEU A 134 143.12 191.73 -54.50
C LEU A 134 143.90 191.95 -53.18
N SER A 135 145.11 192.50 -53.29
CA SER A 135 146.05 192.71 -52.17
C SER A 135 145.55 193.64 -51.05
N SER A 136 144.47 194.41 -51.25
CA SER A 136 143.97 195.34 -50.22
C SER A 136 142.94 194.73 -49.26
N ILE A 137 142.41 193.54 -49.57
CA ILE A 137 141.32 192.90 -48.80
C ILE A 137 141.86 191.78 -47.88
N GLU A 138 143.06 191.24 -48.15
CA GLU A 138 143.64 190.12 -47.39
C GLU A 138 143.97 190.44 -45.92
N VAL A 139 144.23 191.70 -45.57
CA VAL A 139 144.70 192.08 -44.23
C VAL A 139 143.59 192.03 -43.16
N GLU A 140 142.37 192.45 -43.50
CA GLU A 140 141.24 192.43 -42.54
C GLU A 140 140.68 191.01 -42.33
N LEU A 141 140.86 190.11 -43.32
CA LEU A 141 140.35 188.73 -43.28
C LEU A 141 141.05 187.85 -42.22
N LEU A 142 142.27 188.20 -41.81
CA LEU A 142 143.05 187.39 -40.86
C LEU A 142 142.67 187.62 -39.38
N SER A 143 142.21 188.83 -39.00
CA SER A 143 141.95 189.15 -37.58
C SER A 143 140.66 188.51 -37.04
N THR A 144 139.65 188.33 -37.89
CA THR A 144 138.34 187.76 -37.49
C THR A 144 138.34 186.24 -37.40
N LYS A 145 139.32 185.56 -38.03
CA LYS A 145 139.40 184.09 -38.01
C LYS A 145 139.77 183.53 -36.64
N ILE A 146 140.68 184.19 -35.91
CA ILE A 146 141.26 183.69 -34.66
C ILE A 146 140.21 183.53 -33.56
N GLU A 147 139.25 184.45 -33.46
CA GLU A 147 138.19 184.38 -32.44
C GLU A 147 137.23 183.21 -32.68
N SER A 148 136.96 182.85 -33.95
CA SER A 148 136.04 181.76 -34.31
C SER A 148 136.55 180.35 -33.96
N GLU A 149 137.88 180.15 -33.93
CA GLU A 149 138.48 178.84 -33.63
C GLU A 149 138.56 178.56 -32.13
N ALA A 150 138.52 179.59 -31.28
CA ALA A 150 138.51 179.45 -29.82
C ALA A 150 137.21 178.81 -29.32
N SER A 151 136.05 179.39 -29.65
CA SER A 151 134.72 178.91 -29.21
C SER A 151 134.39 177.50 -29.69
N LYS A 152 135.05 177.01 -30.74
CA LYS A 152 134.85 175.65 -31.28
C LYS A 152 135.44 174.56 -30.38
N LYS A 153 136.53 174.83 -29.65
CA LYS A 153 137.15 173.83 -28.76
C LYS A 153 136.34 173.55 -27.51
N GLU A 154 135.83 174.60 -26.87
CA GLU A 154 135.12 174.51 -25.57
C GLU A 154 133.82 173.68 -25.67
N LEU A 155 133.08 173.81 -26.77
CA LEU A 155 131.90 172.98 -27.07
C LEU A 155 132.23 171.50 -27.30
N GLN A 156 133.46 171.17 -27.72
CA GLN A 156 133.82 169.79 -28.07
C GLN A 156 134.20 168.94 -26.84
N GLU A 157 134.70 169.54 -25.76
CA GLU A 157 134.99 168.81 -24.51
C GLU A 157 133.71 168.50 -23.71
N GLN A 158 132.71 169.39 -23.71
CA GLN A 158 131.44 169.16 -23.00
C GLN A 158 130.65 167.95 -23.55
N LEU A 159 130.75 167.68 -24.87
CA LEU A 159 130.06 166.56 -25.52
C LEU A 159 130.57 165.19 -25.02
N LEU A 160 131.89 165.05 -24.83
CA LEU A 160 132.52 163.79 -24.38
C LEU A 160 132.16 163.45 -22.93
N ALA A 161 132.05 164.46 -22.05
CA ALA A 161 131.64 164.26 -20.66
C ALA A 161 130.21 163.71 -20.54
N SER A 162 129.28 164.20 -21.39
CA SER A 162 127.88 163.77 -21.39
C SER A 162 127.71 162.29 -21.77
N GLN A 163 128.43 161.84 -22.81
CA GLN A 163 128.33 160.47 -23.32
C GLN A 163 128.73 159.40 -22.29
N LYS A 164 129.76 159.67 -21.47
CA LYS A 164 130.24 158.73 -20.44
C LYS A 164 129.17 158.44 -19.37
N ASN A 165 128.45 159.47 -18.93
CA ASN A 165 127.43 159.34 -17.88
C ASN A 165 126.18 158.57 -18.35
N LYS A 166 125.84 158.60 -19.65
CA LYS A 166 124.73 157.80 -20.20
C LYS A 166 124.99 156.31 -20.05
N HIS A 167 126.19 155.86 -20.42
CA HIS A 167 126.51 154.43 -20.50
C HIS A 167 126.63 153.76 -19.11
N GLU A 168 127.08 154.51 -18.09
CA GLU A 168 127.11 154.00 -16.70
C GLU A 168 125.71 153.82 -16.08
N MET A 169 124.68 154.50 -16.62
CA MET A 169 123.29 154.33 -16.19
C MET A 169 122.61 153.13 -16.88
N GLU A 170 122.90 152.90 -18.16
CA GLU A 170 122.39 151.74 -18.93
C GLU A 170 122.79 150.42 -18.26
N VAL A 171 124.08 150.23 -17.96
CA VAL A 171 124.61 149.03 -17.30
C VAL A 171 124.04 148.80 -15.89
N LYS A 172 123.58 149.87 -15.21
CA LYS A 172 122.92 149.75 -13.90
C LYS A 172 121.46 149.30 -14.02
N LEU A 173 120.77 149.70 -15.09
CA LEU A 173 119.40 149.25 -15.40
C LEU A 173 119.37 147.76 -15.76
N GLU A 174 120.18 147.33 -16.73
CA GLU A 174 120.26 145.91 -17.15
C GLU A 174 120.57 144.98 -15.96
N LYS A 175 121.42 145.43 -15.03
CA LYS A 175 121.81 144.66 -13.84
C LYS A 175 120.72 144.58 -12.76
N ILE A 176 119.69 145.43 -12.82
CA ILE A 176 118.48 145.33 -12.01
C ILE A 176 117.46 144.42 -12.71
N GLU A 177 117.26 144.57 -14.02
CA GLU A 177 116.37 143.72 -14.81
C GLU A 177 116.80 142.24 -14.79
N LEU A 178 118.09 141.96 -14.96
CA LEU A 178 118.65 140.60 -14.84
C LEU A 178 118.41 139.98 -13.45
N LYS A 179 118.41 140.79 -12.37
CA LYS A 179 118.05 140.32 -11.02
C LYS A 179 116.55 140.05 -10.88
N SER A 180 115.71 140.88 -11.49
CA SER A 180 114.25 140.68 -11.48
C SER A 180 113.87 139.41 -12.23
N SER A 181 114.32 139.26 -13.49
CA SER A 181 114.03 138.09 -14.31
C SER A 181 114.60 136.79 -13.71
N LYS A 182 115.77 136.84 -13.07
CA LYS A 182 116.30 135.67 -12.34
C LYS A 182 115.44 135.28 -11.11
N LYS A 183 114.73 136.22 -10.49
CA LYS A 183 113.77 135.90 -9.43
C LYS A 183 112.52 135.24 -10.01
N GLU A 184 111.99 135.77 -11.12
CA GLU A 184 110.84 135.18 -11.83
C GLU A 184 111.13 133.75 -12.32
N VAL A 185 112.32 133.49 -12.87
CA VAL A 185 112.75 132.14 -13.27
C VAL A 185 112.76 131.18 -12.08
N ASN A 186 113.28 131.60 -10.93
CA ASN A 186 113.28 130.77 -9.72
C ASN A 186 111.84 130.49 -9.21
N GLU A 187 110.95 131.48 -9.26
CA GLU A 187 109.54 131.34 -8.86
C GLU A 187 108.76 130.43 -9.83
N LEU A 188 109.05 130.50 -11.13
CA LEU A 188 108.52 129.59 -12.15
C LEU A 188 109.06 128.16 -11.98
N GLN A 189 110.35 127.99 -11.66
CA GLN A 189 110.92 126.67 -11.35
C GLN A 189 110.27 126.04 -10.11
N HIS A 190 110.04 126.81 -9.05
CA HIS A 190 109.36 126.29 -7.85
C HIS A 190 107.91 125.90 -8.15
N ARG A 191 107.16 126.72 -8.91
CA ARG A 191 105.82 126.37 -9.40
C ARG A 191 105.82 125.12 -10.28
N LEU A 192 106.84 124.92 -11.12
CA LEU A 192 106.97 123.73 -11.94
C LEU A 192 107.18 122.47 -11.08
N SER A 193 108.00 122.55 -10.02
CA SER A 193 108.14 121.46 -9.03
C SER A 193 106.80 121.10 -8.38
N ILE A 194 106.04 122.11 -7.94
CA ILE A 194 104.71 121.90 -7.36
C ILE A 194 103.76 121.23 -8.36
N TYR A 195 103.72 121.68 -9.63
CA TYR A 195 102.88 121.04 -10.64
C TYR A 195 103.35 119.62 -11.02
N MET A 196 104.64 119.31 -10.92
CA MET A 196 105.16 117.95 -11.08
C MET A 196 104.70 117.06 -9.91
N GLU A 197 104.89 117.50 -8.67
CA GLU A 197 104.44 116.79 -7.46
C GLU A 197 102.90 116.60 -7.45
N GLU A 198 102.14 117.59 -7.91
CA GLU A 198 100.69 117.48 -8.12
C GLU A 198 100.33 116.49 -9.24
N SER A 199 101.09 116.46 -10.35
CA SER A 199 100.90 115.52 -11.46
C SER A 199 101.17 114.08 -11.03
N ASP A 200 102.29 113.82 -10.36
CA ASP A 200 102.64 112.51 -9.81
C ASP A 200 101.61 112.06 -8.77
N SER A 201 101.10 113.02 -7.96
CA SER A 201 100.01 112.78 -7.02
C SER A 201 98.64 112.57 -7.69
N MET A 202 98.44 113.01 -8.93
CA MET A 202 97.23 112.68 -9.71
C MET A 202 97.37 111.33 -10.41
N GLU A 203 98.52 111.02 -11.01
CA GLU A 203 98.77 109.75 -11.69
C GLU A 203 98.72 108.56 -10.73
N THR A 204 99.29 108.69 -9.53
CA THR A 204 99.16 107.68 -8.46
C THR A 204 97.71 107.45 -8.02
N LYS A 205 96.90 108.51 -7.87
CA LYS A 205 95.46 108.38 -7.57
C LYS A 205 94.68 107.78 -8.75
N LEU A 206 95.06 108.08 -9.99
CA LEU A 206 94.43 107.54 -11.19
C LEU A 206 94.70 106.04 -11.29
N GLN A 207 95.93 105.60 -11.01
CA GLN A 207 96.28 104.17 -10.89
C GLN A 207 95.51 103.49 -9.74
N GLU A 208 95.39 104.12 -8.56
CA GLU A 208 94.59 103.57 -7.46
C GLU A 208 93.12 103.38 -7.87
N VAL A 209 92.52 104.35 -8.55
CA VAL A 209 91.15 104.26 -9.09
C VAL A 209 91.05 103.20 -10.19
N GLN A 210 92.07 103.05 -11.04
CA GLN A 210 92.15 102.01 -12.08
C GLN A 210 92.19 100.60 -11.47
N ASP A 211 92.91 100.42 -10.37
CA ASP A 211 93.03 99.15 -9.65
C ASP A 211 91.74 98.84 -8.85
N GLN A 212 91.15 99.83 -8.19
CA GLN A 212 89.83 99.72 -7.55
C GLN A 212 88.72 99.39 -8.58
N LEU A 213 88.74 100.01 -9.76
CA LEU A 213 87.82 99.71 -10.86
C LEU A 213 88.04 98.30 -11.41
N SER A 214 89.29 97.83 -11.48
CA SER A 214 89.62 96.46 -11.91
C SER A 214 89.13 95.42 -10.90
N SER A 215 89.33 95.69 -9.60
CA SER A 215 88.87 94.85 -8.49
C SER A 215 87.33 94.77 -8.43
N THR A 216 86.64 95.90 -8.49
CA THR A 216 85.17 95.94 -8.48
C THR A 216 84.54 95.31 -9.74
N ASN A 217 85.18 95.40 -10.91
CA ASN A 217 84.75 94.64 -12.10
C ASN A 217 84.93 93.13 -11.93
N LEU A 218 85.98 92.66 -11.25
CA LEU A 218 86.16 91.25 -10.90
C LEU A 218 85.04 90.77 -9.96
N GLU A 219 84.74 91.54 -8.92
CA GLU A 219 83.65 91.25 -7.97
C GLU A 219 82.28 91.26 -8.64
N LEU A 220 82.01 92.19 -9.56
CA LEU A 220 80.81 92.19 -10.40
C LEU A 220 80.72 90.96 -11.30
N GLY A 221 81.84 90.49 -11.85
CA GLY A 221 81.91 89.23 -12.60
C GLY A 221 81.58 88.01 -11.73
N LEU A 222 82.19 87.93 -10.53
CA LEU A 222 81.95 86.84 -9.58
C LEU A 222 80.51 86.82 -9.06
N THR A 223 79.97 87.96 -8.64
CA THR A 223 78.58 88.07 -8.16
C THR A 223 77.56 87.84 -9.26
N ARG A 224 77.84 88.24 -10.52
CA ARG A 224 77.02 87.88 -11.68
C ARG A 224 76.99 86.36 -11.92
N ASN A 225 78.14 85.70 -11.85
CA ASN A 225 78.23 84.24 -12.00
C ASN A 225 77.50 83.50 -10.85
N GLN A 226 77.62 84.00 -9.61
CA GLN A 226 76.86 83.49 -8.47
C GLN A 226 75.35 83.67 -8.66
N LEU A 227 74.89 84.85 -9.13
CA LEU A 227 73.48 85.10 -9.42
C LEU A 227 72.95 84.18 -10.53
N GLU A 228 73.74 83.89 -11.55
CA GLU A 228 73.37 82.96 -12.63
C GLU A 228 73.29 81.50 -12.15
N LEU A 229 74.22 81.08 -11.28
CA LEU A 229 74.16 79.79 -10.59
C LEU A 229 72.91 79.70 -9.69
N SER A 230 72.61 80.74 -8.92
CA SER A 230 71.40 80.80 -8.09
C SER A 230 70.13 80.75 -8.93
N ARG A 231 70.07 81.46 -10.06
CA ARG A 231 68.93 81.39 -11.01
C ARG A 231 68.74 79.98 -11.58
N ARG A 232 69.82 79.29 -11.94
CA ARG A 232 69.73 77.89 -12.39
C ARG A 232 69.22 76.96 -11.29
N LYS A 233 69.74 77.07 -10.06
CA LYS A 233 69.24 76.25 -8.93
C LYS A 233 67.79 76.59 -8.56
N VAL A 234 67.33 77.83 -8.71
CA VAL A 234 65.90 78.18 -8.58
C VAL A 234 65.07 77.49 -9.65
N PHE A 235 65.47 77.55 -10.93
CA PHE A 235 64.75 76.87 -12.02
C PHE A 235 64.69 75.35 -11.81
N GLU A 236 65.80 74.72 -11.43
CA GLU A 236 65.84 73.31 -11.04
C GLU A 236 64.86 72.99 -9.90
N LEU A 237 64.82 73.82 -8.85
CA LEU A 237 63.87 73.66 -7.73
C LEU A 237 62.41 73.90 -8.15
N GLU A 238 62.14 74.76 -9.14
CA GLU A 238 60.80 74.97 -9.71
C GLU A 238 60.34 73.75 -10.53
N GLU A 239 61.24 73.08 -11.26
CA GLU A 239 60.95 71.82 -11.95
C GLU A 239 60.81 70.64 -10.97
N GLU A 240 61.66 70.52 -9.95
CA GLU A 240 61.55 69.56 -8.85
C GLU A 240 60.21 69.76 -8.10
N LEU A 241 59.81 71.00 -7.81
CA LEU A 241 58.53 71.32 -7.18
C LEU A 241 57.34 71.03 -8.11
N SER A 242 57.44 71.32 -9.40
CA SER A 242 56.40 71.05 -10.40
C SER A 242 56.17 69.54 -10.59
N THR A 243 57.24 68.75 -10.63
CA THR A 243 57.18 67.29 -10.73
C THR A 243 56.66 66.66 -9.44
N SER A 244 57.14 67.09 -8.27
CA SER A 244 56.63 66.66 -6.97
C SER A 244 55.14 67.01 -6.78
N LYS A 245 54.70 68.19 -7.22
CA LYS A 245 53.27 68.58 -7.21
C LYS A 245 52.41 67.68 -8.11
N LYS A 246 52.89 67.31 -9.30
CA LYS A 246 52.21 66.35 -10.19
C LYS A 246 52.15 64.95 -9.57
N GLN A 247 53.21 64.51 -8.91
CA GLN A 247 53.23 63.24 -8.15
C GLN A 247 52.19 63.27 -7.03
N LEU A 248 52.16 64.32 -6.21
CA LEU A 248 51.17 64.49 -5.13
C LEU A 248 49.73 64.45 -5.66
N GLN A 249 49.44 65.12 -6.78
CA GLN A 249 48.13 65.05 -7.44
C GLN A 249 47.78 63.65 -7.94
N SER A 250 48.75 62.91 -8.49
CA SER A 250 48.53 61.51 -8.91
C SER A 250 48.31 60.56 -7.72
N MET A 251 48.98 60.82 -6.58
CA MET A 251 48.78 60.07 -5.34
C MET A 251 47.40 60.37 -4.73
N ASP A 252 46.95 61.62 -4.71
CA ASP A 252 45.62 62.01 -4.23
C ASP A 252 44.50 61.37 -5.06
N ILE A 253 44.59 61.42 -6.40
CA ILE A 253 43.66 60.70 -7.31
C ILE A 253 43.68 59.18 -7.05
N THR A 254 44.84 58.61 -6.69
CA THR A 254 44.96 57.18 -6.37
C THR A 254 44.34 56.86 -5.01
N LEU A 255 44.52 57.72 -4.01
CA LEU A 255 43.92 57.59 -2.68
C LEU A 255 42.39 57.69 -2.74
N GLN A 256 41.84 58.63 -3.53
CA GLN A 256 40.41 58.78 -3.75
C GLN A 256 39.81 57.49 -4.36
N LYS A 257 40.43 56.94 -5.42
CA LYS A 257 40.01 55.66 -6.01
C LYS A 257 40.11 54.48 -5.04
N LEU A 258 41.14 54.43 -4.20
CA LEU A 258 41.28 53.41 -3.16
C LEU A 258 40.23 53.56 -2.06
N GLN A 259 39.81 54.79 -1.72
CA GLN A 259 38.71 55.05 -0.79
C GLN A 259 37.35 54.65 -1.39
N GLU A 260 37.10 54.92 -2.67
CA GLU A 260 35.91 54.45 -3.39
C GLU A 260 35.84 52.91 -3.44
N GLN A 261 36.95 52.25 -3.77
CA GLN A 261 37.06 50.78 -3.77
C GLN A 261 36.89 50.20 -2.36
N LEU A 262 37.46 50.83 -1.34
CA LEU A 262 37.27 50.44 0.06
C LEU A 262 35.81 50.64 0.50
N SER A 263 35.11 51.65 -0.01
CA SER A 263 33.68 51.86 0.25
C SER A 263 32.83 50.76 -0.40
N SER A 264 33.05 50.46 -1.68
CA SER A 264 32.35 49.37 -2.39
C SER A 264 32.55 48.02 -1.72
N THR A 265 33.80 47.64 -1.43
CA THR A 265 34.12 46.37 -0.78
C THR A 265 33.57 46.26 0.65
N ASN A 266 33.46 47.35 1.39
CA ASN A 266 32.76 47.35 2.69
C ASN A 266 31.23 47.18 2.54
N LEU A 267 30.61 47.74 1.49
CA LEU A 267 29.19 47.52 1.19
C LEU A 267 28.91 46.08 0.75
N GLU A 268 29.77 45.51 -0.10
CA GLU A 268 29.73 44.10 -0.51
C GLU A 268 29.93 43.15 0.67
N LEU A 269 30.89 43.44 1.56
CA LEU A 269 31.09 42.72 2.82
C LEU A 269 29.88 42.84 3.77
N GLY A 270 29.19 44.00 3.75
CA GLY A 270 27.93 44.20 4.44
C GLY A 270 26.81 43.30 3.89
N SER A 271 26.59 43.30 2.57
CA SER A 271 25.57 42.47 1.92
C SER A 271 25.81 40.99 2.18
N THR A 272 27.01 40.49 1.86
CA THR A 272 27.39 39.08 2.05
C THR A 272 27.31 38.64 3.51
N LYS A 273 27.59 39.53 4.48
CA LYS A 273 27.34 39.25 5.90
C LYS A 273 25.85 39.09 6.20
N THR A 274 24.98 39.99 5.69
CA THR A 274 23.53 39.87 5.91
C THR A 274 22.93 38.62 5.24
N GLU A 275 23.41 38.26 4.04
CA GLU A 275 23.06 37.02 3.35
C GLU A 275 23.49 35.78 4.14
N LEU A 276 24.69 35.79 4.74
CA LEU A 276 25.18 34.73 5.61
C LEU A 276 24.35 34.60 6.90
N GLU A 277 23.92 35.71 7.51
CA GLU A 277 23.05 35.71 8.68
C GLU A 277 21.63 35.21 8.35
N LEU A 278 21.07 35.57 7.19
CA LEU A 278 19.81 35.03 6.69
C LEU A 278 19.91 33.52 6.38
N SER A 279 21.02 33.10 5.76
CA SER A 279 21.31 31.69 5.47
C SER A 279 21.40 30.87 6.76
N ARG A 280 22.13 31.36 7.78
CA ARG A 280 22.21 30.72 9.10
C ARG A 280 20.85 30.55 9.77
N LYS A 281 20.00 31.60 9.78
CA LYS A 281 18.62 31.51 10.30
C LYS A 281 17.83 30.41 9.58
N ARG A 282 17.90 30.39 8.25
CA ARG A 282 17.21 29.40 7.41
C ARG A 282 17.72 27.97 7.64
N VAL A 283 19.00 27.78 7.95
CA VAL A 283 19.56 26.49 8.37
C VAL A 283 18.96 26.06 9.70
N SER A 284 18.97 26.91 10.73
CA SER A 284 18.40 26.55 12.04
C SER A 284 16.89 26.31 12.02
N GLU A 285 16.13 27.04 11.19
CA GLU A 285 14.72 26.73 10.91
C GLU A 285 14.52 25.34 10.26
N LEU A 286 15.48 24.87 9.45
CA LEU A 286 15.43 23.55 8.84
C LEU A 286 15.87 22.45 9.83
N GLU A 287 16.84 22.73 10.69
CA GLU A 287 17.27 21.84 11.77
C GLU A 287 16.13 21.59 12.78
N GLU A 288 15.39 22.64 13.16
CA GLU A 288 14.21 22.53 14.03
C GLU A 288 13.07 21.72 13.38
N LYS A 289 12.76 21.98 12.10
CA LYS A 289 11.77 21.22 11.33
C LYS A 289 12.18 19.76 11.17
N PHE A 290 13.47 19.49 10.92
CA PHE A 290 14.00 18.13 10.82
C PHE A 290 13.89 17.39 12.17
N SER A 291 14.32 18.01 13.28
CA SER A 291 14.19 17.44 14.63
C SER A 291 12.73 17.18 15.02
N THR A 292 11.80 18.02 14.56
CA THR A 292 10.35 17.83 14.78
C THR A 292 9.84 16.62 14.01
N SER A 293 10.13 16.54 12.71
CA SER A 293 9.71 15.42 11.86
C SER A 293 10.35 14.09 12.27
N GLU A 294 11.57 14.11 12.82
CA GLU A 294 12.19 12.90 13.41
C GLU A 294 11.45 12.41 14.66
N LYS A 295 10.99 13.32 15.54
CA LYS A 295 10.16 12.94 16.71
C LYS A 295 8.82 12.36 16.27
N GLU A 296 8.18 12.95 15.25
CA GLU A 296 6.96 12.41 14.64
C GLU A 296 7.19 11.01 14.07
N ARG A 297 8.30 10.80 13.34
CA ARG A 297 8.71 9.50 12.81
C ARG A 297 8.89 8.45 13.92
N GLN A 298 9.59 8.80 15.01
CA GLN A 298 9.77 7.92 16.18
C GLN A 298 8.44 7.60 16.87
N SER A 299 7.53 8.57 16.98
CA SER A 299 6.20 8.36 17.56
C SER A 299 5.33 7.44 16.69
N MET A 300 5.37 7.59 15.37
CA MET A 300 4.70 6.68 14.43
C MET A 300 5.29 5.27 14.45
N GLU A 301 6.61 5.14 14.58
CA GLU A 301 7.30 3.84 14.70
C GLU A 301 6.87 3.07 15.96
N LEU A 302 6.76 3.74 17.11
CA LEU A 302 6.23 3.17 18.35
C LEU A 302 4.75 2.75 18.22
N ALA A 303 3.90 3.60 17.64
CA ALA A 303 2.48 3.27 17.43
C ALA A 303 2.28 2.07 16.48
N LEU A 304 3.16 1.92 15.48
CA LEU A 304 3.15 0.79 14.54
C LEU A 304 3.60 -0.52 15.24
N GLN A 305 4.61 -0.45 16.11
CA GLN A 305 5.01 -1.57 16.96
C GLN A 305 3.87 -2.00 17.91
N GLU A 306 3.17 -1.05 18.54
CA GLU A 306 2.02 -1.37 19.39
C GLU A 306 0.89 -2.04 18.59
N ALA A 307 0.51 -1.47 17.44
CA ALA A 307 -0.51 -2.04 16.56
C ALA A 307 -0.15 -3.46 16.09
N HIS A 308 1.12 -3.73 15.82
CA HIS A 308 1.61 -5.08 15.49
C HIS A 308 1.48 -6.06 16.68
N GLY A 309 1.79 -5.61 17.89
CA GLY A 309 1.58 -6.38 19.12
C GLY A 309 0.09 -6.68 19.38
N GLN A 310 -0.78 -5.70 19.21
CA GLN A 310 -2.24 -5.87 19.31
C GLN A 310 -2.76 -6.86 18.25
N LEU A 311 -2.30 -6.76 17.00
CA LEU A 311 -2.66 -7.68 15.91
C LEU A 311 -2.21 -9.13 16.20
N SER A 312 -0.99 -9.32 16.69
CA SER A 312 -0.47 -10.64 17.07
C SER A 312 -1.28 -11.25 18.23
N SER A 313 -1.65 -10.44 19.22
CA SER A 313 -2.56 -10.84 20.31
C SER A 313 -3.97 -11.19 19.84
N ALA A 314 -4.50 -10.49 18.83
CA ALA A 314 -5.79 -10.78 18.21
C ALA A 314 -5.75 -12.08 17.39
N ASN A 315 -4.69 -12.30 16.60
CA ASN A 315 -4.49 -13.54 15.85
C ASN A 315 -4.36 -14.76 16.78
N SER A 316 -3.64 -14.61 17.89
CA SER A 316 -3.50 -15.67 18.90
C SER A 316 -4.86 -16.03 19.54
N ARG A 317 -5.70 -15.04 19.81
CA ARG A 317 -7.09 -15.23 20.27
C ARG A 317 -7.97 -15.89 19.21
N LEU A 318 -7.84 -15.51 17.94
CA LEU A 318 -8.55 -16.12 16.80
C LEU A 318 -8.19 -17.60 16.66
N GLN A 319 -6.90 -17.95 16.73
CA GLN A 319 -6.43 -19.34 16.66
C GLN A 319 -6.99 -20.18 17.82
N SER A 320 -6.96 -19.65 19.05
CA SER A 320 -7.58 -20.31 20.22
C SER A 320 -9.09 -20.54 20.03
N SER A 321 -9.81 -19.53 19.52
CA SER A 321 -11.25 -19.64 19.24
C SER A 321 -11.56 -20.66 18.14
N ASN A 322 -10.74 -20.74 17.08
CA ASN A 322 -10.88 -21.76 16.03
C ASN A 322 -10.65 -23.19 16.57
N VAL A 323 -9.69 -23.38 17.49
CA VAL A 323 -9.50 -24.67 18.17
C VAL A 323 -10.71 -25.04 19.02
N GLN A 324 -11.30 -24.10 19.76
CA GLN A 324 -12.54 -24.34 20.50
C GLN A 324 -13.73 -24.63 19.57
N LEU A 325 -13.82 -23.97 18.41
CA LEU A 325 -14.86 -24.21 17.41
C LEU A 325 -14.78 -25.64 16.87
N GLU A 326 -13.60 -26.12 16.49
CA GLU A 326 -13.43 -27.50 15.97
C GLU A 326 -13.60 -28.57 17.06
N LEU A 327 -13.25 -28.29 18.33
CA LEU A 327 -13.61 -29.16 19.45
C LEU A 327 -15.13 -29.23 19.68
N SER A 328 -15.82 -28.08 19.63
CA SER A 328 -17.27 -28.02 19.75
C SER A 328 -17.96 -28.75 18.58
N ARG A 329 -17.48 -28.55 17.35
CA ARG A 329 -17.96 -29.24 16.14
C ARG A 329 -17.79 -30.75 16.25
N ARG A 330 -16.66 -31.23 16.77
CA ARG A 330 -16.46 -32.67 17.03
C ARG A 330 -17.46 -33.19 18.07
N ARG A 331 -17.66 -32.48 19.18
CA ARG A 331 -18.63 -32.92 20.20
C ARG A 331 -20.07 -32.92 19.69
N VAL A 332 -20.43 -32.04 18.76
CA VAL A 332 -21.73 -32.09 18.06
C VAL A 332 -21.87 -33.34 17.19
N LEU A 333 -20.82 -33.75 16.47
CA LEU A 333 -20.83 -35.00 15.68
C LEU A 333 -20.94 -36.24 16.59
N GLU A 334 -20.17 -36.28 17.68
CA GLU A 334 -20.26 -37.35 18.70
C GLU A 334 -21.68 -37.44 19.28
N LEU A 335 -22.31 -36.31 19.61
CA LEU A 335 -23.68 -36.25 20.12
C LEU A 335 -24.74 -36.70 19.09
N ASP A 336 -24.52 -36.45 17.80
CA ASP A 336 -25.44 -36.88 16.73
C ASP A 336 -25.32 -38.39 16.46
N GLU A 337 -24.11 -38.96 16.61
CA GLU A 337 -23.90 -40.42 16.63
C GLU A 337 -24.54 -41.06 17.88
N GLU A 338 -24.32 -40.52 19.08
CA GLU A 338 -24.96 -40.95 20.34
C GLU A 338 -26.50 -40.88 20.26
N LEU A 339 -27.05 -39.86 19.61
CA LEU A 339 -28.50 -39.73 19.38
C LEU A 339 -29.01 -40.75 18.35
N SER A 340 -28.24 -41.01 17.30
CA SER A 340 -28.57 -41.98 16.25
C SER A 340 -28.58 -43.42 16.78
N THR A 341 -27.59 -43.82 17.59
CA THR A 341 -27.58 -45.13 18.25
C THR A 341 -28.76 -45.29 19.20
N SER A 342 -28.98 -44.33 20.11
CA SER A 342 -30.10 -44.36 21.06
C SER A 342 -31.48 -44.41 20.37
N LYS A 343 -31.63 -43.74 19.22
CA LYS A 343 -32.84 -43.82 18.38
C LYS A 343 -33.04 -45.22 17.78
N ASN A 344 -31.97 -45.88 17.34
CA ASN A 344 -32.03 -47.25 16.82
C ASN A 344 -32.31 -48.27 17.93
N GLU A 345 -31.71 -48.12 19.11
CA GLU A 345 -32.01 -48.91 20.32
C GLU A 345 -33.49 -48.76 20.72
N THR A 346 -34.00 -47.52 20.75
CA THR A 346 -35.41 -47.22 21.04
C THR A 346 -36.35 -47.89 20.03
N GLN A 347 -36.00 -47.90 18.75
CA GLN A 347 -36.78 -48.58 17.71
C GLN A 347 -36.71 -50.11 17.86
N CYS A 348 -35.55 -50.67 18.24
CA CYS A 348 -35.38 -52.09 18.53
C CYS A 348 -36.24 -52.53 19.72
N MET A 349 -36.14 -51.83 20.85
CA MET A 349 -36.99 -52.06 22.04
C MET A 349 -38.48 -51.94 21.70
N LYS A 350 -38.88 -51.02 20.81
CA LYS A 350 -40.26 -50.88 20.34
C LYS A 350 -40.72 -52.08 19.49
N THR A 351 -39.86 -52.65 18.65
CA THR A 351 -40.18 -53.88 17.92
C THR A 351 -40.24 -55.11 18.83
N GLU A 352 -39.37 -55.20 19.84
CA GLU A 352 -39.42 -56.29 20.82
C GLU A 352 -40.62 -56.18 21.77
N LEU A 353 -41.00 -54.98 22.21
CA LEU A 353 -42.21 -54.76 22.98
C LEU A 353 -43.46 -55.20 22.20
N ARG A 354 -43.54 -54.92 20.90
CA ARG A 354 -44.60 -55.46 20.04
C ARG A 354 -44.55 -56.99 19.99
N ARG A 355 -43.37 -57.59 19.78
CA ARG A 355 -43.20 -59.06 19.78
C ARG A 355 -43.70 -59.70 21.09
N PHE A 356 -43.47 -59.05 22.23
CA PHE A 356 -44.01 -59.49 23.52
C PHE A 356 -45.53 -59.28 23.65
N GLN A 357 -46.09 -58.18 23.13
CA GLN A 357 -47.54 -57.97 23.07
C GLN A 357 -48.25 -59.04 22.22
N ASP A 358 -47.69 -59.33 21.04
CA ASP A 358 -48.20 -60.37 20.13
C ASP A 358 -48.12 -61.77 20.80
N GLN A 359 -47.04 -62.06 21.54
CA GLN A 359 -46.91 -63.29 22.34
C GLN A 359 -47.92 -63.35 23.50
N MET A 360 -48.10 -62.25 24.25
CA MET A 360 -49.10 -62.20 25.32
C MET A 360 -50.50 -62.48 24.79
N PHE A 361 -50.88 -61.88 23.66
CA PHE A 361 -52.17 -62.13 23.01
C PHE A 361 -52.32 -63.59 22.56
N SER A 362 -51.27 -64.22 22.02
CA SER A 362 -51.28 -65.67 21.72
C SER A 362 -51.54 -66.49 22.98
N THR A 363 -50.82 -66.21 24.08
CA THR A 363 -51.02 -66.92 25.35
C THR A 363 -52.38 -66.66 26.01
N GLU A 364 -53.00 -65.50 25.77
CA GLU A 364 -54.35 -65.17 26.22
C GLU A 364 -55.41 -65.98 25.46
N VAL A 365 -55.24 -66.17 24.14
CA VAL A 365 -56.07 -67.05 23.31
C VAL A 365 -55.86 -68.53 23.67
N GLU A 366 -54.64 -68.96 23.95
CA GLU A 366 -54.34 -70.30 24.46
C GLU A 366 -54.96 -70.54 25.85
N LEU A 367 -54.98 -69.52 26.72
CA LEU A 367 -55.62 -69.60 28.04
C LEU A 367 -57.15 -69.66 27.94
N ASP A 368 -57.78 -68.84 27.09
CA ASP A 368 -59.22 -68.90 26.84
C ASP A 368 -59.66 -70.24 26.21
N THR A 369 -58.88 -70.78 25.27
CA THR A 369 -59.18 -72.09 24.65
C THR A 369 -58.99 -73.24 25.63
N THR A 370 -57.94 -73.24 26.46
CA THR A 370 -57.76 -74.24 27.53
C THR A 370 -58.79 -74.10 28.65
N GLN A 371 -59.24 -72.88 28.99
CA GLN A 371 -60.36 -72.66 29.91
C GLN A 371 -61.67 -73.23 29.35
N LYS A 372 -61.95 -73.05 28.06
CA LYS A 372 -63.12 -73.64 27.38
C LYS A 372 -63.04 -75.17 27.35
N GLN A 373 -61.86 -75.76 27.12
CA GLN A 373 -61.64 -77.20 27.22
C GLN A 373 -61.82 -77.73 28.65
N LEU A 374 -61.39 -76.97 29.66
CA LEU A 374 -61.58 -77.31 31.08
C LEU A 374 -63.05 -77.28 31.48
N GLU A 375 -63.82 -76.26 31.07
CA GLU A 375 -65.28 -76.21 31.31
C GLU A 375 -66.04 -77.32 30.54
N SER A 376 -65.58 -77.69 29.35
CA SER A 376 -66.11 -78.88 28.65
C SER A 376 -65.81 -80.16 29.42
N SER A 377 -64.58 -80.31 29.92
CA SER A 377 -64.16 -81.47 30.74
C SER A 377 -64.94 -81.56 32.05
N LYS A 378 -65.16 -80.43 32.74
CA LYS A 378 -66.01 -80.37 33.95
C LYS A 378 -67.43 -80.85 33.65
N LYS A 379 -68.05 -80.40 32.55
CA LYS A 379 -69.39 -80.86 32.15
C LYS A 379 -69.43 -82.36 31.90
N SER A 380 -68.44 -82.91 31.20
CA SER A 380 -68.30 -84.35 31.01
C SER A 380 -68.09 -85.12 32.33
N ILE A 381 -67.36 -84.55 33.29
CA ILE A 381 -67.22 -85.13 34.63
C ILE A 381 -68.56 -85.13 35.37
N THR A 382 -69.29 -84.01 35.41
CA THR A 382 -70.60 -83.95 36.07
C THR A 382 -71.66 -84.87 35.43
N GLU A 383 -71.57 -85.09 34.12
CA GLU A 383 -72.40 -86.06 33.41
C GLU A 383 -72.02 -87.50 33.80
N LEU A 384 -70.73 -87.81 33.88
CA LEU A 384 -70.24 -89.12 34.37
C LEU A 384 -70.57 -89.36 35.84
N GLU A 385 -70.53 -88.32 36.69
CA GLU A 385 -70.97 -88.38 38.10
C GLU A 385 -72.48 -88.64 38.20
N PHE A 386 -73.29 -88.00 37.34
CA PHE A 386 -74.72 -88.27 37.25
C PHE A 386 -75.02 -89.70 36.78
N GLN A 387 -74.32 -90.18 35.74
CA GLN A 387 -74.44 -91.56 35.26
C GLN A 387 -73.97 -92.58 36.31
N LEU A 388 -72.87 -92.32 37.03
CA LEU A 388 -72.42 -93.15 38.15
C LEU A 388 -73.41 -93.13 39.33
N SER A 389 -74.07 -92.01 39.60
CA SER A 389 -75.13 -91.92 40.60
C SER A 389 -76.35 -92.75 40.20
N SER A 390 -76.78 -92.64 38.93
CA SER A 390 -77.87 -93.46 38.36
C SER A 390 -77.55 -94.95 38.41
N PHE A 391 -76.34 -95.34 37.99
CA PHE A 391 -75.87 -96.73 38.09
C PHE A 391 -75.73 -97.20 39.54
N GLY A 392 -75.40 -96.29 40.47
CA GLY A 392 -75.41 -96.57 41.91
C GLY A 392 -76.80 -96.91 42.44
N VAL A 393 -77.84 -96.18 42.00
CA VAL A 393 -79.25 -96.47 42.32
C VAL A 393 -79.68 -97.80 41.69
N GLU A 394 -79.37 -98.04 40.41
CA GLU A 394 -79.70 -99.28 39.71
C GLU A 394 -78.98 -100.50 40.33
N SER A 395 -77.72 -100.33 40.76
CA SER A 395 -76.96 -101.32 41.54
C SER A 395 -77.58 -101.57 42.92
N GLN A 396 -78.10 -100.52 43.58
CA GLN A 396 -78.81 -100.67 44.85
C GLN A 396 -80.16 -101.38 44.69
N ASP A 397 -80.92 -101.12 43.63
CA ASP A 397 -82.21 -101.77 43.37
C ASP A 397 -82.05 -103.20 42.83
N THR A 398 -81.04 -103.49 42.00
CA THR A 398 -80.69 -104.87 41.66
C THR A 398 -80.20 -105.64 42.88
N LYS A 399 -79.49 -105.00 43.82
CA LYS A 399 -79.14 -105.60 45.12
C LYS A 399 -80.38 -105.86 46.01
N LYS A 400 -81.39 -104.97 46.03
CA LYS A 400 -82.67 -105.25 46.70
C LYS A 400 -83.35 -106.47 46.07
N ARG A 401 -83.50 -106.49 44.75
CA ARG A 401 -84.11 -107.61 44.02
C ARG A 401 -83.38 -108.94 44.20
N LEU A 402 -82.04 -108.89 44.33
CA LEU A 402 -81.24 -110.07 44.68
C LEU A 402 -81.51 -110.53 46.12
N GLN A 403 -81.63 -109.62 47.08
CA GLN A 403 -81.99 -109.94 48.47
C GLN A 403 -83.41 -110.51 48.56
N GLU A 404 -84.38 -109.89 47.87
CA GLU A 404 -85.77 -110.36 47.77
C GLU A 404 -85.82 -111.79 47.21
N ALA A 405 -85.16 -112.05 46.07
CA ALA A 405 -85.05 -113.39 45.51
C ALA A 405 -84.30 -114.37 46.42
N GLN A 406 -83.30 -113.91 47.19
CA GLN A 406 -82.57 -114.75 48.13
C GLN A 406 -83.41 -115.13 49.36
N ASP A 407 -84.27 -114.23 49.86
CA ASP A 407 -85.25 -114.53 50.91
C ASP A 407 -86.43 -115.37 50.39
N GLU A 408 -86.83 -115.21 49.13
CA GLU A 408 -87.82 -116.09 48.47
C GLU A 408 -87.27 -117.52 48.26
N ILE A 409 -86.01 -117.65 47.85
CA ILE A 409 -85.25 -118.92 47.86
C ILE A 409 -85.15 -119.48 49.29
N ARG A 410 -85.01 -118.63 50.31
CA ARG A 410 -84.98 -119.06 51.72
C ARG A 410 -86.35 -119.54 52.20
N SER A 411 -87.45 -118.91 51.79
CA SER A 411 -88.82 -119.35 52.10
C SER A 411 -89.13 -120.68 51.43
N THR A 412 -88.95 -120.77 50.11
CA THR A 412 -89.17 -122.01 49.34
C THR A 412 -88.26 -123.15 49.80
N SER A 413 -87.04 -122.87 50.27
CA SER A 413 -86.16 -123.87 50.91
C SER A 413 -86.71 -124.35 52.27
N LEU A 414 -87.28 -123.46 53.09
CA LEU A 414 -87.95 -123.84 54.34
C LEU A 414 -89.23 -124.65 54.07
N GLU A 415 -90.04 -124.25 53.09
CA GLU A 415 -91.21 -125.00 52.63
C GLU A 415 -90.83 -126.38 52.07
N LEU A 416 -89.73 -126.48 51.32
CA LEU A 416 -89.19 -127.75 50.84
C LEU A 416 -88.73 -128.65 51.98
N GLN A 417 -88.10 -128.10 53.02
CA GLN A 417 -87.75 -128.87 54.23
C GLN A 417 -88.99 -129.34 55.00
N LEU A 418 -90.03 -128.50 55.10
CA LEU A 418 -91.29 -128.83 55.76
C LEU A 418 -92.09 -129.89 54.95
N CYS A 419 -92.07 -129.80 53.63
CA CYS A 419 -92.58 -130.83 52.73
C CYS A 419 -91.78 -132.14 52.88
N LYS A 420 -90.44 -132.06 53.03
CA LYS A 420 -89.56 -133.22 53.22
C LYS A 420 -89.76 -133.91 54.57
N THR A 421 -90.00 -133.18 55.66
CA THR A 421 -90.35 -133.78 56.96
C THR A 421 -91.75 -134.38 56.96
N ASN A 422 -92.73 -133.73 56.32
CA ASN A 422 -94.07 -134.27 56.10
C ASN A 422 -94.03 -135.56 55.27
N LEU A 423 -93.26 -135.58 54.18
CA LEU A 423 -93.03 -136.77 53.35
C LEU A 423 -92.38 -137.89 54.18
N HIS A 424 -91.34 -137.59 54.96
CA HIS A 424 -90.68 -138.59 55.81
C HIS A 424 -91.61 -139.16 56.90
N SER A 425 -92.49 -138.33 57.46
CA SER A 425 -93.57 -138.75 58.39
C SER A 425 -94.58 -139.68 57.69
N SER A 426 -95.02 -139.31 56.48
CA SER A 426 -95.91 -140.14 55.66
C SER A 426 -95.25 -141.48 55.27
N THR A 427 -93.97 -141.48 54.89
CA THR A 427 -93.19 -142.71 54.64
C THR A 427 -93.03 -143.56 55.90
N LYS A 428 -92.97 -142.97 57.10
CA LYS A 428 -93.00 -143.72 58.36
C LYS A 428 -94.36 -144.40 58.57
N MET A 429 -95.47 -143.68 58.36
CA MET A 429 -96.82 -144.27 58.43
C MET A 429 -97.03 -145.39 57.42
N VAL A 430 -96.59 -145.22 56.17
CA VAL A 430 -96.66 -146.28 55.14
C VAL A 430 -95.91 -147.53 55.60
N ARG A 431 -94.70 -147.40 56.16
CA ARG A 431 -93.94 -148.54 56.68
C ARG A 431 -94.63 -149.23 57.87
N GLU A 432 -95.20 -148.47 58.79
CA GLU A 432 -95.96 -149.02 59.92
C GLU A 432 -97.25 -149.74 59.46
N LEU A 433 -97.87 -149.30 58.36
CA LEU A 433 -98.97 -149.99 57.70
C LEU A 433 -98.51 -151.24 56.93
N GLU A 434 -97.35 -151.20 56.27
CA GLU A 434 -96.73 -152.36 55.59
C GLU A 434 -96.34 -153.46 56.61
N GLU A 435 -95.78 -153.08 57.76
CA GLU A 435 -95.48 -154.00 58.86
C GLU A 435 -96.77 -154.63 59.41
N GLN A 436 -97.82 -153.85 59.66
CA GLN A 436 -99.14 -154.38 60.06
C GLN A 436 -99.77 -155.30 59.01
N LEU A 437 -99.68 -154.95 57.73
CA LEU A 437 -100.15 -155.78 56.61
C LEU A 437 -99.38 -157.11 56.56
N SER A 438 -98.07 -157.09 56.80
CA SER A 438 -97.23 -158.29 56.83
C SER A 438 -97.58 -159.22 58.00
N ALA A 439 -97.90 -158.66 59.17
CA ALA A 439 -98.34 -159.42 60.34
C ALA A 439 -99.72 -160.06 60.10
N CYS A 440 -100.70 -159.29 59.62
CA CYS A 440 -102.05 -159.77 59.29
C CYS A 440 -102.01 -160.86 58.21
N LYS A 441 -101.17 -160.69 57.17
CA LYS A 441 -100.96 -161.72 56.13
C LYS A 441 -100.41 -163.03 56.70
N LYS A 442 -99.51 -162.95 57.68
CA LYS A 442 -98.95 -164.14 58.35
C LYS A 442 -99.97 -164.85 59.23
N GLU A 443 -100.74 -164.09 60.02
CA GLU A 443 -101.85 -164.64 60.82
C GLU A 443 -102.88 -165.33 59.93
N SER A 444 -103.22 -164.76 58.78
CA SER A 444 -104.12 -165.38 57.79
C SER A 444 -103.59 -166.73 57.27
N GLN A 445 -102.28 -166.86 57.03
CA GLN A 445 -101.67 -168.12 56.58
C GLN A 445 -101.66 -169.19 57.67
N ASP A 446 -101.40 -168.80 58.93
CA ASP A 446 -101.50 -169.72 60.07
C ASP A 446 -102.95 -170.21 60.26
N LYS A 447 -103.94 -169.33 60.10
CA LYS A 447 -105.38 -169.68 60.11
C LYS A 447 -105.77 -170.64 58.99
N GLU A 448 -105.31 -170.44 57.76
CA GLU A 448 -105.51 -171.40 56.66
C GLU A 448 -104.88 -172.77 56.96
N GLY A 449 -103.71 -172.78 57.61
CA GLY A 449 -103.03 -173.99 58.05
C GLY A 449 -103.79 -174.78 59.11
N GLU A 450 -104.49 -174.12 60.04
CA GLU A 450 -105.42 -174.79 60.97
C GLU A 450 -106.69 -175.28 60.27
N LEU A 451 -107.29 -174.46 59.41
CA LEU A 451 -108.53 -174.78 58.70
C LEU A 451 -108.36 -176.02 57.81
N ARG A 452 -107.19 -176.17 57.16
CA ARG A 452 -106.85 -177.38 56.38
C ARG A 452 -106.77 -178.64 57.25
N LYS A 453 -106.18 -178.58 58.46
CA LYS A 453 -106.17 -179.72 59.40
C LYS A 453 -107.58 -180.15 59.81
N VAL A 454 -108.48 -179.19 60.02
CA VAL A 454 -109.90 -179.48 60.33
C VAL A 454 -110.60 -180.14 59.13
N GLN A 455 -110.33 -179.67 57.91
CA GLN A 455 -110.87 -180.25 56.68
C GLN A 455 -110.45 -181.73 56.48
N ASP A 456 -109.20 -182.06 56.79
CA ASP A 456 -108.67 -183.42 56.71
C ASP A 456 -109.30 -184.34 57.78
N GLN A 457 -109.44 -183.85 59.02
CA GLN A 457 -110.12 -184.56 60.11
C GLN A 457 -111.61 -184.82 59.80
N LEU A 458 -112.31 -183.84 59.23
CA LEU A 458 -113.71 -183.98 58.80
C LEU A 458 -113.85 -185.05 57.70
N SER A 459 -112.89 -185.10 56.78
CA SER A 459 -112.85 -186.09 55.69
C SER A 459 -112.63 -187.51 56.22
N ALA A 460 -111.73 -187.70 57.19
CA ALA A 460 -111.52 -188.98 57.85
C ALA A 460 -112.79 -189.48 58.59
N ALA A 461 -113.40 -188.62 59.41
CA ALA A 461 -114.62 -188.95 60.15
C ALA A 461 -115.80 -189.29 59.21
N ASN A 462 -115.94 -188.61 58.07
CA ASN A 462 -116.94 -188.96 57.06
C ASN A 462 -116.66 -190.33 56.42
N GLY A 463 -115.39 -190.70 56.21
CA GLY A 463 -115.01 -192.04 55.75
C GLY A 463 -115.46 -193.16 56.70
N GLU A 464 -115.25 -192.97 58.00
CA GLU A 464 -115.71 -193.91 59.04
C GLU A 464 -117.23 -193.97 59.13
N LEU A 465 -117.92 -192.83 59.05
CA LEU A 465 -119.38 -192.75 59.07
C LEU A 465 -120.01 -193.52 57.90
N GLN A 466 -119.43 -193.41 56.69
CA GLN A 466 -119.87 -194.19 55.53
C GLN A 466 -119.64 -195.70 55.73
N PHE A 467 -118.52 -196.10 56.36
CA PHE A 467 -118.24 -197.51 56.66
C PHE A 467 -119.27 -198.10 57.64
N SER A 468 -119.59 -197.37 58.71
CA SER A 468 -120.63 -197.75 59.67
C SER A 468 -122.02 -197.85 59.02
N LYS A 469 -122.37 -196.90 58.14
CA LYS A 469 -123.64 -196.93 57.39
C LYS A 469 -123.78 -198.20 56.53
N ILE A 470 -122.72 -198.60 55.82
CA ILE A 470 -122.71 -199.83 55.00
C ILE A 470 -122.91 -201.09 55.86
N GLN A 471 -122.31 -201.13 57.06
CA GLN A 471 -122.56 -202.23 58.02
C GLN A 471 -124.03 -202.29 58.44
N VAL A 472 -124.65 -201.16 58.80
CA VAL A 472 -126.08 -201.11 59.20
C VAL A 472 -126.99 -201.56 58.06
N GLU A 473 -126.75 -201.11 56.82
CA GLU A 473 -127.48 -201.55 55.62
C GLU A 473 -127.31 -203.05 55.31
N SER A 474 -126.24 -203.70 55.79
CA SER A 474 -126.06 -205.15 55.68
C SER A 474 -126.88 -205.93 56.72
N PHE A 475 -127.00 -205.41 57.95
CA PHE A 475 -127.84 -206.00 59.01
C PHE A 475 -129.34 -205.85 58.69
N GLN A 476 -129.76 -204.69 58.21
CA GLN A 476 -131.16 -204.46 57.80
C GLN A 476 -131.61 -205.44 56.69
N ARG A 477 -130.74 -205.76 55.72
CA ARG A 477 -131.04 -206.75 54.67
C ARG A 477 -131.22 -208.17 55.21
N HIS A 478 -130.48 -208.57 56.26
CA HIS A 478 -130.69 -209.86 56.92
C HIS A 478 -132.01 -209.89 57.71
N LEU A 479 -132.30 -208.85 58.49
CA LEU A 479 -133.57 -208.70 59.21
C LEU A 479 -134.78 -208.75 58.27
N HIS A 480 -134.69 -208.11 57.10
CA HIS A 480 -135.78 -208.11 56.12
C HIS A 480 -136.02 -209.52 55.54
N LYS A 481 -134.95 -210.26 55.18
CA LYS A 481 -135.07 -211.66 54.73
C LYS A 481 -135.71 -212.56 55.79
N PHE A 482 -135.32 -212.39 57.06
CA PHE A 482 -135.85 -213.17 58.17
C PHE A 482 -137.34 -212.89 58.42
N LYS A 483 -137.74 -211.61 58.42
CA LYS A 483 -139.15 -211.19 58.52
C LYS A 483 -140.01 -211.76 57.37
N HIS A 484 -139.46 -211.82 56.16
CA HIS A 484 -140.15 -212.38 55.00
C HIS A 484 -140.33 -213.90 55.08
N HIS A 485 -139.41 -214.61 55.76
CA HIS A 485 -139.58 -216.04 56.09
C HIS A 485 -140.72 -216.26 57.09
N MET A 486 -140.75 -215.49 58.19
CA MET A 486 -141.84 -215.57 59.19
C MET A 486 -143.23 -215.34 58.55
N LEU A 487 -143.37 -214.34 57.67
CA LEU A 487 -144.62 -214.07 56.95
C LEU A 487 -145.01 -215.20 55.96
N SER A 488 -144.05 -215.96 55.44
CA SER A 488 -144.33 -217.13 54.60
C SER A 488 -144.83 -218.34 55.41
N ILE A 489 -144.42 -218.46 56.68
CA ILE A 489 -144.89 -219.48 57.61
C ILE A 489 -146.32 -219.15 58.08
N ASP A 490 -146.56 -217.90 58.50
CA ASP A 490 -147.89 -217.42 58.94
C ASP A 490 -148.99 -217.66 57.88
N ARG A 491 -148.71 -217.33 56.61
CA ARG A 491 -149.63 -217.60 55.49
C ARG A 491 -149.95 -219.09 55.32
N LYS A 492 -149.00 -220.00 55.55
CA LYS A 492 -149.24 -221.45 55.46
C LYS A 492 -150.16 -221.94 56.58
N VAL A 493 -149.93 -221.48 57.82
CA VAL A 493 -150.80 -221.77 58.97
C VAL A 493 -152.23 -221.26 58.69
N LYS A 494 -152.36 -220.04 58.17
CA LYS A 494 -153.66 -219.45 57.85
C LYS A 494 -154.43 -220.23 56.77
N TYR A 495 -153.75 -220.59 55.67
CA TYR A 495 -154.33 -221.41 54.60
C TYR A 495 -154.81 -222.79 55.09
N THR A 496 -154.07 -223.44 55.99
CA THR A 496 -154.53 -224.71 56.60
C THR A 496 -155.77 -224.53 57.48
N ASN A 497 -155.94 -223.37 58.12
CA ASN A 497 -157.07 -223.09 59.01
C ASN A 497 -158.35 -222.71 58.23
N GLU A 498 -158.23 -222.00 57.11
CA GLU A 498 -159.36 -221.72 56.20
C GLU A 498 -159.88 -223.02 55.54
N LYS A 499 -158.98 -223.95 55.21
CA LYS A 499 -159.33 -225.28 54.69
C LYS A 499 -160.06 -226.15 55.73
N LEU A 500 -159.85 -225.87 57.01
CA LEU A 500 -160.55 -226.46 58.16
C LEU A 500 -162.02 -225.98 58.24
N GLN A 501 -162.32 -224.77 57.76
CA GLN A 501 -163.67 -224.19 57.80
C GLN A 501 -164.57 -224.64 56.63
N GLN A 502 -164.06 -224.77 55.40
CA GLN A 502 -164.90 -225.17 54.26
C GLN A 502 -165.48 -226.60 54.39
N LEU A 503 -164.71 -227.54 54.96
CA LEU A 503 -165.19 -228.89 55.23
C LEU A 503 -166.40 -228.90 56.17
N LEU A 504 -166.39 -228.03 57.19
CA LEU A 504 -167.47 -227.87 58.17
C LEU A 504 -168.77 -227.35 57.53
N LEU A 505 -168.69 -226.37 56.61
CA LEU A 505 -169.88 -225.90 55.88
C LEU A 505 -170.48 -227.00 54.98
N SER A 506 -169.65 -227.83 54.36
CA SER A 506 -170.10 -228.84 53.40
C SER A 506 -171.01 -229.92 54.01
N MET A 507 -170.83 -230.26 55.28
CA MET A 507 -171.65 -231.25 55.98
C MET A 507 -173.00 -230.70 56.44
N LEU A 508 -173.06 -229.43 56.86
CA LEU A 508 -174.30 -228.78 57.30
C LEU A 508 -175.33 -228.69 56.15
N TRP A 509 -174.84 -228.50 54.92
CA TRP A 509 -175.69 -228.33 53.73
C TRP A 509 -176.51 -229.56 53.33
N ARG A 510 -176.18 -230.77 53.83
CA ARG A 510 -176.93 -232.00 53.51
C ARG A 510 -178.08 -232.32 54.48
N LYS A 511 -178.43 -231.41 55.39
CA LYS A 511 -179.45 -231.64 56.43
C LYS A 511 -180.76 -230.84 56.28
N LEU A 512 -180.93 -230.02 55.24
CA LEU A 512 -181.86 -228.87 55.30
C LEU A 512 -182.96 -228.77 54.21
N SER A 513 -183.19 -229.78 53.35
CA SER A 513 -184.13 -229.62 52.22
C SER A 513 -184.98 -230.87 51.92
N TYR A 514 -185.99 -231.19 52.75
CA TYR A 514 -186.94 -232.28 52.42
C TYR A 514 -188.33 -232.26 53.10
N HIS A 515 -188.91 -231.12 53.54
CA HIS A 515 -190.33 -231.11 53.97
C HIS A 515 -191.01 -229.74 53.87
N HIS A 516 -192.34 -229.77 53.64
CA HIS A 516 -193.30 -228.63 53.73
C HIS A 516 -193.21 -227.64 52.54
N LEU A 517 -193.50 -227.97 51.26
CA LEU A 517 -194.65 -228.70 50.64
C LEU A 517 -196.01 -227.98 50.87
N GLN A 518 -196.95 -227.86 49.92
CA GLN A 518 -197.25 -228.54 48.63
C GLN A 518 -197.51 -227.49 47.50
N GLN A 519 -197.68 -227.79 46.19
CA GLN A 519 -197.92 -229.03 45.44
C GLN A 519 -196.65 -229.62 44.77
N LEU A 520 -196.81 -230.79 44.15
CA LEU A 520 -195.93 -231.54 43.25
C LEU A 520 -194.77 -230.73 42.61
N SER A 521 -193.57 -231.28 42.49
CA SER A 521 -193.29 -232.72 42.42
C SER A 521 -192.15 -233.12 43.36
N ASN A 522 -192.53 -233.95 44.35
CA ASN A 522 -191.80 -235.14 44.76
C ASN A 522 -190.40 -234.86 45.40
N ASP A 523 -189.72 -235.82 46.04
CA ASP A 523 -189.55 -237.23 45.72
C ASP A 523 -188.84 -237.47 44.39
N GLU A 524 -187.78 -238.29 44.45
CA GLU A 524 -186.86 -238.62 43.36
C GLU A 524 -186.09 -237.42 42.74
N SER A 525 -184.87 -237.58 42.25
CA SER A 525 -183.87 -238.64 42.43
C SER A 525 -182.50 -237.93 42.46
N GLU A 526 -181.60 -238.25 43.36
CA GLU A 526 -180.77 -239.47 43.33
C GLU A 526 -180.07 -239.70 41.97
N VAL A 527 -178.78 -240.02 42.02
CA VAL A 527 -177.90 -240.37 40.89
C VAL A 527 -177.81 -239.33 39.75
N SER A 528 -176.76 -238.50 39.81
CA SER A 528 -175.96 -238.19 38.62
C SER A 528 -174.50 -237.90 39.00
N PRO A 529 -173.53 -238.22 38.12
CA PRO A 529 -172.32 -238.92 38.58
C PRO A 529 -171.00 -238.27 38.12
N SER A 530 -169.90 -239.02 38.23
CA SER A 530 -168.61 -238.78 37.55
C SER A 530 -167.86 -237.49 37.96
N GLN A 531 -166.92 -237.54 38.91
CA GLN A 531 -165.50 -237.92 38.71
C GLN A 531 -164.69 -236.98 37.78
N ILE A 532 -163.41 -236.74 38.14
CA ILE A 532 -162.29 -236.30 37.26
C ILE A 532 -162.34 -234.78 36.85
N PRO A 533 -161.22 -234.01 36.70
CA PRO A 533 -159.90 -234.02 37.39
C PRO A 533 -159.22 -232.60 37.56
N VAL A 534 -157.95 -232.54 38.02
CA VAL A 534 -156.82 -231.65 37.52
C VAL A 534 -156.98 -230.09 37.48
N ALA A 535 -155.96 -229.26 37.15
CA ALA A 535 -154.70 -228.90 37.84
C ALA A 535 -154.14 -227.56 37.24
N GLN A 536 -152.99 -227.04 37.74
CA GLN A 536 -152.16 -225.98 37.12
C GLN A 536 -152.82 -224.56 37.02
N GLU A 537 -152.21 -223.44 36.60
CA GLU A 537 -150.94 -222.70 36.93
C GLU A 537 -151.18 -221.18 36.60
N GLU A 538 -150.31 -220.17 36.44
CA GLU A 538 -148.84 -220.04 36.23
C GLU A 538 -148.33 -218.65 36.77
N HIS A 539 -147.81 -217.74 35.92
CA HIS A 539 -147.18 -216.42 36.23
C HIS A 539 -147.88 -215.26 35.45
N PRO A 540 -147.34 -214.02 35.18
CA PRO A 540 -146.04 -213.35 35.46
C PRO A 540 -146.17 -212.10 36.40
N ASN A 541 -145.15 -211.32 36.83
CA ASN A 541 -143.93 -210.73 36.21
C ASN A 541 -144.26 -209.67 35.11
N PRO A 542 -143.42 -208.63 34.81
CA PRO A 542 -142.01 -208.46 35.18
C PRO A 542 -141.55 -207.06 35.69
N MET A 543 -140.34 -207.02 36.33
CA MET A 543 -139.26 -205.99 36.26
C MET A 543 -139.54 -204.50 36.59
N SER A 544 -138.61 -203.65 37.06
CA SER A 544 -137.25 -203.75 37.67
C SER A 544 -137.01 -202.40 38.44
N ASN A 545 -135.86 -201.90 38.91
CA ASN A 545 -134.40 -202.20 38.93
C ASN A 545 -133.85 -201.57 40.25
N SER A 546 -132.91 -202.14 41.01
CA SER A 546 -131.42 -202.23 40.85
C SER A 546 -130.60 -200.95 41.20
N PRO A 547 -129.40 -201.10 41.82
CA PRO A 547 -129.19 -200.46 43.15
C PRO A 547 -127.72 -200.03 43.50
N VAL A 548 -127.44 -199.86 44.80
CA VAL A 548 -126.15 -200.09 45.52
C VAL A 548 -125.09 -198.95 45.60
N CYS A 549 -124.92 -198.46 46.84
CA CYS A 549 -123.72 -198.15 47.65
C CYS A 549 -122.48 -197.33 47.16
N THR A 550 -121.79 -196.78 48.19
CA THR A 550 -120.32 -196.67 48.41
C THR A 550 -119.48 -195.44 47.96
N LYS A 551 -118.91 -194.78 48.99
CA LYS A 551 -117.49 -194.28 49.15
C LYS A 551 -116.92 -193.05 48.39
N ILE A 552 -116.47 -192.07 49.20
CA ILE A 552 -115.09 -191.51 49.34
C ILE A 552 -114.46 -190.60 48.22
N GLU A 553 -113.64 -189.62 48.69
CA GLU A 553 -112.54 -188.84 48.05
C GLU A 553 -112.77 -187.56 47.18
N GLN A 554 -112.25 -186.43 47.72
CA GLN A 554 -111.36 -185.36 47.17
C GLN A 554 -111.56 -184.67 45.78
N GLY A 555 -111.49 -183.32 45.76
CA GLY A 555 -110.43 -182.60 44.98
C GLY A 555 -110.70 -181.32 44.12
N ILE A 556 -110.09 -180.18 44.51
CA ILE A 556 -109.12 -179.31 43.71
C ILE A 556 -109.56 -178.19 42.68
N CYS A 557 -108.83 -177.04 42.72
CA CYS A 557 -108.66 -175.87 41.77
C CYS A 557 -109.84 -174.90 41.44
N GLY A 558 -109.68 -173.63 40.98
CA GLY A 558 -108.56 -172.66 40.66
C GLY A 558 -109.07 -171.50 39.72
N ASP A 559 -108.43 -170.38 39.32
CA ASP A 559 -107.23 -169.54 39.70
C ASP A 559 -107.18 -168.20 38.85
N LEU A 560 -106.21 -167.25 39.06
CA LEU A 560 -105.79 -166.06 38.21
C LEU A 560 -106.74 -164.79 38.14
N SER A 561 -106.50 -163.55 37.60
CA SER A 561 -105.41 -162.70 36.97
C SER A 561 -105.94 -161.21 36.75
N ILE A 562 -105.28 -160.11 36.25
CA ILE A 562 -103.91 -159.48 36.27
C ILE A 562 -103.88 -158.04 35.59
N ASN A 563 -102.98 -157.08 35.98
CA ASN A 563 -102.47 -155.83 35.27
C ASN A 563 -103.42 -154.64 34.87
N GLN A 564 -103.04 -153.39 34.40
CA GLN A 564 -101.77 -152.61 34.12
C GLN A 564 -101.97 -151.05 33.96
N MET A 565 -100.90 -150.22 34.15
CA MET A 565 -100.42 -148.93 33.49
C MET A 565 -101.40 -147.73 33.15
N GLU A 566 -101.04 -146.50 32.70
CA GLU A 566 -99.80 -145.89 32.10
C GLU A 566 -99.54 -144.35 32.44
N ARG A 567 -99.03 -143.48 31.53
CA ARG A 567 -98.21 -142.26 31.84
C ARG A 567 -98.23 -141.08 30.80
N GLU A 568 -97.62 -139.92 31.13
CA GLU A 568 -97.13 -138.76 30.28
C GLU A 568 -98.17 -137.79 29.62
N GLY A 569 -97.86 -136.54 29.18
CA GLY A 569 -96.63 -135.71 29.26
C GLY A 569 -96.66 -134.34 28.49
N THR A 570 -95.68 -133.45 28.77
CA THR A 570 -94.94 -132.44 27.93
C THR A 570 -95.50 -131.86 26.59
N THR A 571 -95.28 -130.58 26.14
CA THR A 571 -94.99 -129.21 26.70
C THR A 571 -94.80 -128.15 25.56
N ASN A 572 -94.90 -126.83 25.87
CA ASN A 572 -94.38 -125.66 25.09
C ASN A 572 -95.03 -125.33 23.70
N ASN A 573 -94.79 -124.17 23.04
CA ASN A 573 -93.88 -123.02 23.29
C ASN A 573 -94.50 -121.69 22.83
#